data_AF-A0A0J7KSK6-F1
#
_entry.id   AF-A0A0J7KSK6-F1
#
_cell.length_a   1.000
_cell.length_b   1.000
_cell.length_c   1.000
_cell.angle_alpha   90.00
_cell.angle_beta   90.00
_cell.angle_gamma   90.00
#
_symmetry.space_group_name_H-M   'P 1'
#
loop_
_entity.id
_entity.type
_entity.pdbx_description
1 polymer ?
#
loop_
_entity_poly.entity_id
_entity_poly.type
_entity_poly.pdbx_seq_one_letter_code
_entity_poly.pdbx_strand_id
1 'polypeptide(L)'
;MAQLDVQRSGRIGIRALTYYSVTTILAAIVGIAMVLMIHPGDPKIKTTVTAMVKAEETKVSTVDAILDIIRNMMPENLVQACFQQVQTSYVKKKVLVIGSNQSEYILESTLVYKDGTNVMGMIVFCIIFGVLAGQIGPRGKLMVDFFVVLNEIIMKLVSIVVICAATLPITFRCLEENNKIDPRVTRFVVAVGATVNMDGTALYEAVAAIFIAQLNGISLGFVEVITVSLTATLASVGAASIPSAALVTMLLVLTALGLPTNDISLLFAIDWMLDRIRTSINVLGDGYGAGIVYHLSKAELDKMDEERRLEGLEIGKPLETVIEGCQREETVTHEQTSETKI
;
A
#
# COMPACT_ATOMS: atom_id res chain seq x y z
N MET A 1 -21.54 0.61 -3.66
CA MET A 1 -21.03 0.39 -5.05
C MET A 1 -22.03 -0.33 -5.98
N ALA A 2 -23.29 -0.58 -5.59
CA ALA A 2 -24.26 -1.36 -6.38
C ALA A 2 -25.28 -0.50 -7.18
N GLN A 3 -24.93 0.72 -7.60
CA GLN A 3 -25.83 1.60 -8.37
C GLN A 3 -25.16 2.27 -9.58
N LEU A 4 -24.00 1.80 -10.01
CA LEU A 4 -23.44 2.21 -11.29
C LEU A 4 -23.90 1.21 -12.34
N ASP A 5 -24.82 1.66 -13.19
CA ASP A 5 -25.28 0.95 -14.37
C ASP A 5 -24.07 0.60 -15.25
N VAL A 6 -23.68 -0.68 -15.23
CA VAL A 6 -22.41 -1.20 -15.75
C VAL A 6 -22.29 -0.97 -17.27
N GLN A 7 -23.40 -0.80 -17.97
CA GLN A 7 -23.41 -0.49 -19.41
C GLN A 7 -23.20 1.01 -19.71
N ARG A 8 -23.66 1.93 -18.87
CA ARG A 8 -23.50 3.39 -19.07
C ARG A 8 -22.19 3.93 -18.46
N SER A 9 -21.63 3.28 -17.45
CA SER A 9 -20.37 3.67 -16.78
C SER A 9 -19.08 3.14 -17.45
N GLY A 10 -19.20 2.26 -18.44
CA GLY A 10 -18.05 1.54 -19.02
C GLY A 10 -17.02 2.43 -19.71
N ARG A 11 -17.44 3.46 -20.44
CA ARG A 11 -16.51 4.34 -21.19
C ARG A 11 -15.68 5.24 -20.28
N ILE A 12 -16.30 5.81 -19.26
CA ILE A 12 -15.61 6.60 -18.22
C ILE A 12 -14.57 5.72 -17.52
N GLY A 13 -14.94 4.47 -17.19
CA GLY A 13 -14.03 3.51 -16.57
C GLY A 13 -12.85 3.10 -17.46
N ILE A 14 -13.09 2.84 -18.75
CA ILE A 14 -12.03 2.50 -19.70
C ILE A 14 -11.04 3.67 -19.85
N ARG A 15 -11.52 4.92 -19.94
CA ARG A 15 -10.65 6.10 -20.00
C ARG A 15 -9.78 6.22 -18.76
N ALA A 16 -10.36 6.01 -17.57
CA ALA A 16 -9.63 6.05 -16.31
C ALA A 16 -8.55 4.94 -16.23
N LEU A 17 -8.91 3.69 -16.51
CA LEU A 17 -7.97 2.56 -16.50
C LEU A 17 -6.87 2.70 -17.54
N THR A 18 -7.21 3.23 -18.73
CA THR A 18 -6.21 3.51 -19.77
C THR A 18 -5.23 4.58 -19.31
N TYR A 19 -5.73 5.67 -18.71
CA TYR A 19 -4.89 6.71 -18.13
C TYR A 19 -3.93 6.12 -17.09
N TYR A 20 -4.44 5.37 -16.10
CA TYR A 20 -3.63 4.76 -15.05
C TYR A 20 -2.58 3.79 -15.58
N SER A 21 -2.96 2.92 -16.51
CA SER A 21 -2.00 1.98 -17.10
C SER A 21 -0.85 2.72 -17.81
N VAL A 22 -1.17 3.80 -18.53
CA VAL A 22 -0.18 4.59 -19.25
C VAL A 22 0.71 5.37 -18.29
N THR A 23 0.16 6.06 -17.28
CA THR A 23 0.94 6.86 -16.34
C THR A 23 1.88 5.99 -15.50
N THR A 24 1.41 4.83 -15.04
CA THR A 24 2.24 3.95 -14.20
C THR A 24 3.40 3.32 -14.98
N ILE A 25 3.17 2.91 -16.24
CA ILE A 25 4.25 2.44 -17.12
C ILE A 25 5.25 3.55 -17.40
N LEU A 26 4.78 4.77 -17.69
CA LEU A 26 5.67 5.92 -17.91
C LEU A 26 6.49 6.26 -16.65
N ALA A 27 5.87 6.20 -15.46
CA ALA A 27 6.56 6.44 -14.20
C ALA A 27 7.69 5.41 -13.96
N ALA A 28 7.43 4.13 -14.24
CA ALA A 28 8.46 3.09 -14.18
C ALA A 28 9.60 3.35 -15.17
N ILE A 29 9.29 3.70 -16.43
CA ILE A 29 10.28 4.03 -17.46
C ILE A 29 11.14 5.23 -17.03
N VAL A 30 10.52 6.29 -16.48
CA VAL A 30 11.24 7.46 -15.97
C VAL A 30 12.17 7.06 -14.81
N GLY A 31 11.70 6.22 -13.89
CA GLY A 31 12.52 5.69 -12.80
C GLY A 31 13.74 4.92 -13.33
N ILE A 32 13.52 4.01 -14.27
CA ILE A 32 14.58 3.23 -14.93
C ILE A 32 15.60 4.15 -15.63
N ALA A 33 15.13 5.14 -16.39
CA ALA A 33 16.00 6.08 -17.08
C ALA A 33 16.87 6.86 -16.07
N MET A 34 16.27 7.36 -14.98
CA MET A 34 17.02 8.10 -13.96
C MET A 34 18.06 7.25 -13.25
N VAL A 35 17.72 6.03 -12.83
CA VAL A 35 18.67 5.17 -12.09
C VAL A 35 19.81 4.65 -12.98
N LEU A 36 19.56 4.44 -14.27
CA LEU A 36 20.61 4.07 -15.23
C LEU A 36 21.52 5.26 -15.57
N MET A 37 20.99 6.49 -15.62
CA MET A 37 21.80 7.70 -15.88
C MET A 37 22.65 8.11 -14.67
N ILE A 38 22.07 8.09 -13.46
CA ILE A 38 22.75 8.53 -12.23
C ILE A 38 23.69 7.43 -11.71
N HIS A 39 23.32 6.16 -11.92
CA HIS A 39 24.05 4.99 -11.46
C HIS A 39 24.40 5.02 -9.95
N PRO A 40 23.40 5.14 -9.05
CA PRO A 40 23.64 5.35 -7.62
C PRO A 40 24.25 4.13 -6.88
N GLY A 41 24.14 2.91 -7.42
CA GLY A 41 24.71 1.72 -6.80
C GLY A 41 26.17 1.49 -7.18
N ASP A 42 27.12 1.90 -6.33
CA ASP A 42 28.53 1.50 -6.45
C ASP A 42 28.80 0.27 -5.54
N PRO A 43 29.31 -0.86 -6.07
CA PRO A 43 29.71 -2.02 -5.28
C PRO A 43 30.70 -1.71 -4.14
N LYS A 44 31.46 -0.62 -4.25
CA LYS A 44 32.34 -0.14 -3.16
C LYS A 44 31.56 0.32 -1.94
N ILE A 45 30.35 0.87 -2.12
CA ILE A 45 29.46 1.24 -1.02
C ILE A 45 29.09 -0.01 -0.22
N LYS A 46 28.78 -1.12 -0.91
CA LYS A 46 28.54 -2.41 -0.24
C LYS A 46 29.79 -2.86 0.51
N THR A 47 30.99 -2.67 -0.03
CA THR A 47 32.23 -3.04 0.67
C THR A 47 32.47 -2.19 1.92
N THR A 48 32.17 -0.89 1.90
CA THR A 48 32.26 -0.01 3.07
C THR A 48 31.17 -0.29 4.09
N VAL A 49 29.92 -0.48 3.65
CA VAL A 49 28.79 -0.82 4.53
C VAL A 49 28.96 -2.23 5.09
N THR A 50 29.36 -3.21 4.28
CA THR A 50 29.70 -4.56 4.72
C THR A 50 30.99 -4.58 5.54
N ALA A 51 31.93 -3.66 5.38
CA ALA A 51 33.09 -3.53 6.26
C ALA A 51 32.75 -2.84 7.59
N MET A 52 31.82 -1.88 7.61
CA MET A 52 31.24 -1.31 8.83
C MET A 52 30.40 -2.35 9.58
N VAL A 53 29.61 -3.15 8.86
CA VAL A 53 28.81 -4.26 9.39
C VAL A 53 29.72 -5.44 9.80
N LYS A 54 30.76 -5.78 9.03
CA LYS A 54 31.76 -6.82 9.37
C LYS A 54 32.71 -6.41 10.49
N ALA A 55 32.93 -5.11 10.72
CA ALA A 55 33.64 -4.64 11.90
C ALA A 55 32.85 -4.95 13.20
N GLU A 56 31.54 -5.22 13.08
CA GLU A 56 30.67 -5.67 14.18
C GLU A 56 30.21 -7.14 14.09
N GLU A 57 30.42 -7.85 12.96
CA GLU A 57 30.12 -9.29 12.87
C GLU A 57 31.14 -10.12 13.66
N THR A 58 30.89 -10.23 14.96
CA THR A 58 31.10 -11.50 15.64
C THR A 58 30.32 -12.56 14.86
N LYS A 59 31.01 -13.61 14.39
CA LYS A 59 30.37 -14.78 13.79
C LYS A 59 29.41 -15.37 14.84
N VAL A 60 28.14 -14.99 14.78
CA VAL A 60 27.11 -15.61 15.62
C VAL A 60 26.86 -16.99 15.02
N SER A 61 27.00 -18.03 15.83
CA SER A 61 26.64 -19.38 15.40
C SER A 61 25.16 -19.41 15.04
N THR A 62 24.76 -20.12 13.98
CA THR A 62 23.34 -20.29 13.63
C THR A 62 22.53 -20.84 14.81
N VAL A 63 23.17 -21.65 15.67
CA VAL A 63 22.57 -22.16 16.90
C VAL A 63 22.31 -21.04 17.91
N ASP A 64 23.24 -20.09 18.08
CA ASP A 64 23.05 -18.94 18.98
C ASP A 64 21.94 -18.03 18.49
N ALA A 65 21.82 -17.84 17.17
CA ALA A 65 20.71 -17.08 16.60
C ALA A 65 19.35 -17.74 16.91
N ILE A 66 19.26 -19.07 16.80
CA ILE A 66 18.03 -19.82 17.18
C ILE A 66 17.77 -19.70 18.69
N LEU A 67 18.80 -19.80 19.52
CA LEU A 67 18.67 -19.65 20.97
C LEU A 67 18.26 -18.23 21.37
N ASP A 68 18.78 -17.21 20.68
CA ASP A 68 18.40 -15.82 20.89
C ASP A 68 16.96 -15.55 20.46
N ILE A 69 16.47 -16.19 19.38
CA ILE A 69 15.06 -16.16 19.01
C ILE A 69 14.19 -16.72 20.14
N ILE A 70 14.53 -17.89 20.69
CA ILE A 70 13.77 -18.53 21.77
C ILE A 70 13.80 -17.66 23.04
N ARG A 71 14.96 -17.10 23.41
CA ARG A 71 15.09 -16.20 24.56
C ARG A 71 14.28 -14.93 24.39
N ASN A 72 14.30 -14.34 23.19
CA ASN A 72 13.50 -13.16 22.91
C ASN A 72 12.00 -13.46 22.84
N MET A 73 11.60 -14.69 22.54
CA MET A 73 10.19 -15.12 22.58
C MET A 73 9.58 -15.08 23.99
N MET A 74 10.41 -15.23 25.03
CA MET A 74 10.01 -15.14 26.44
C MET A 74 10.89 -14.14 27.21
N PRO A 75 10.60 -12.83 27.09
CA PRO A 75 11.40 -11.82 27.77
C PRO A 75 11.26 -11.93 29.29
N GLU A 76 12.38 -11.78 30.01
CA GLU A 76 12.41 -11.76 31.48
C GLU A 76 11.66 -10.55 32.06
N ASN A 77 11.60 -9.46 31.29
CA ASN A 77 10.91 -8.23 31.68
C ASN A 77 10.21 -7.58 30.48
N LEU A 78 8.89 -7.41 30.58
CA LEU A 78 8.07 -6.85 29.51
C LEU A 78 8.30 -5.35 29.28
N VAL A 79 8.59 -4.60 30.35
CA VAL A 79 8.89 -3.17 30.25
C VAL A 79 10.21 -2.98 29.52
N GLN A 80 11.22 -3.77 29.86
CA GLN A 80 12.51 -3.76 29.19
C GLN A 80 12.40 -4.18 27.72
N ALA A 81 11.56 -5.18 27.42
CA ALA A 81 11.31 -5.65 26.05
C ALA A 81 10.77 -4.55 25.12
N CYS A 82 10.14 -3.49 25.64
CA CYS A 82 9.69 -2.35 24.84
C CYS A 82 10.86 -1.56 24.20
N PHE A 83 12.04 -1.57 24.81
CA PHE A 83 13.18 -0.77 24.38
C PHE A 83 14.49 -1.54 24.19
N GLN A 84 14.57 -2.79 24.63
CA GLN A 84 15.77 -3.62 24.55
C GLN A 84 15.47 -5.08 24.16
N GLN A 85 16.45 -5.71 23.50
CA GLN A 85 16.42 -7.12 23.11
C GLN A 85 17.72 -7.83 23.52
N VAL A 86 17.65 -9.15 23.72
CA VAL A 86 18.80 -9.96 24.12
C VAL A 86 19.51 -10.49 22.89
N GLN A 87 20.82 -10.33 22.82
CA GLN A 87 21.65 -10.93 21.78
C GLN A 87 22.91 -11.56 22.40
N THR A 88 23.28 -12.74 21.91
CA THR A 88 24.55 -13.38 22.23
C THR A 88 25.68 -12.61 21.54
N SER A 89 26.63 -12.12 22.34
CA SER A 89 27.83 -11.42 21.87
C SER A 89 29.09 -12.15 22.34
N TYR A 90 30.13 -12.13 21.53
CA TYR A 90 31.40 -12.79 21.84
C TYR A 90 32.41 -11.77 22.35
N VAL A 91 32.79 -11.88 23.63
CA VAL A 91 33.78 -11.00 24.25
C VAL A 91 35.11 -11.73 24.39
N LYS A 92 36.21 -11.08 23.98
CA LYS A 92 37.57 -11.60 24.15
C LYS A 92 37.97 -11.46 25.61
N LYS A 93 38.08 -12.55 26.36
CA LYS A 93 38.68 -12.55 27.70
C LYS A 93 40.13 -13.00 27.65
N LYS A 94 40.97 -12.31 28.41
CA LYS A 94 42.39 -12.65 28.60
C LYS A 94 42.48 -13.79 29.61
N VAL A 95 42.99 -14.94 29.20
CA VAL A 95 43.20 -16.11 30.07
C VAL A 95 44.70 -16.33 30.25
N LEU A 96 45.11 -16.60 31.49
CA LEU A 96 46.48 -16.96 31.82
C LEU A 96 46.64 -18.48 31.73
N VAL A 97 47.47 -18.94 30.82
CA VAL A 97 47.76 -20.37 30.66
C VAL A 97 48.70 -20.80 31.77
N ILE A 98 48.24 -21.69 32.65
CA ILE A 98 49.03 -22.20 33.77
C ILE A 98 50.29 -22.89 33.22
N GLY A 99 51.46 -22.32 33.51
CA GLY A 99 52.76 -22.83 33.05
C GLY A 99 53.47 -21.99 31.99
N SER A 100 52.89 -20.88 31.50
CA SER A 100 53.58 -19.94 30.61
C SER A 100 53.25 -18.48 30.97
N ASN A 101 54.19 -17.55 30.81
CA ASN A 101 53.95 -16.10 30.98
C ASN A 101 53.21 -15.47 29.78
N GLN A 102 52.60 -16.28 28.92
CA GLN A 102 51.86 -15.81 27.76
C GLN A 102 50.37 -15.77 28.09
N SER A 103 49.75 -14.66 27.72
CA SER A 103 48.31 -14.49 27.82
C SER A 103 47.65 -14.84 26.49
N GLU A 104 46.72 -15.77 26.53
CA GLU A 104 45.91 -16.17 25.38
C GLU A 104 44.53 -15.51 25.48
N TYR A 105 43.91 -15.22 24.33
CA TYR A 105 42.57 -14.64 24.28
C TYR A 105 41.59 -15.74 23.89
N ILE A 106 40.62 -16.01 24.76
CA ILE A 106 39.52 -16.93 24.46
C ILE A 106 38.26 -16.09 24.19
N LEU A 107 37.53 -16.46 23.15
CA LEU A 107 36.21 -15.89 22.85
C LEU A 107 35.17 -16.56 23.75
N GLU A 108 34.56 -15.81 24.65
CA GLU A 108 33.49 -16.29 25.51
C GLU A 108 32.16 -15.68 25.07
N SER A 109 31.13 -16.52 24.91
CA SER A 109 29.77 -16.07 24.59
C SER A 109 29.12 -15.48 25.85
N THR A 110 28.68 -14.23 25.78
CA THR A 110 27.96 -13.52 26.83
C THR A 110 26.68 -12.92 26.29
N LEU A 111 25.62 -12.94 27.09
CA LEU A 111 24.35 -12.29 26.74
C LEU A 111 24.47 -10.79 26.99
N VAL A 112 24.07 -9.99 26.01
CA VAL A 112 24.09 -8.53 26.10
C VAL A 112 22.72 -7.99 25.71
N TYR A 113 22.22 -7.02 26.47
CA TYR A 113 21.03 -6.26 26.11
C TYR A 113 21.42 -5.17 25.11
N LYS A 114 20.81 -5.21 23.93
CA LYS A 114 20.97 -4.17 22.92
C LYS A 114 19.71 -3.32 22.83
N ASP A 115 19.89 -2.04 22.58
CA ASP A 115 18.78 -1.11 22.37
C ASP A 115 18.03 -1.49 21.08
N GLY A 116 16.71 -1.56 21.18
CA GLY A 116 15.81 -2.04 20.13
C GLY A 116 14.63 -2.81 20.73
N THR A 117 13.43 -2.60 20.20
CA THR A 117 12.21 -3.25 20.72
C THR A 117 12.20 -4.75 20.42
N ASN A 118 12.02 -5.57 21.44
CA ASN A 118 11.79 -7.01 21.29
C ASN A 118 10.32 -7.29 20.91
N VAL A 119 10.00 -7.06 19.63
CA VAL A 119 8.65 -7.23 19.08
C VAL A 119 8.15 -8.68 19.21
N MET A 120 9.05 -9.66 19.01
CA MET A 120 8.68 -11.09 19.06
C MET A 120 8.18 -11.50 20.46
N GLY A 121 8.90 -11.12 21.51
CA GLY A 121 8.50 -11.39 22.89
C GLY A 121 7.18 -10.71 23.27
N MET A 122 6.99 -9.46 22.82
CA MET A 122 5.75 -8.73 23.03
C MET A 122 4.55 -9.43 22.35
N ILE A 123 4.71 -9.93 21.13
CA ILE A 123 3.65 -10.64 20.41
C ILE A 123 3.25 -11.92 21.15
N VAL A 124 4.23 -12.74 21.51
CA VAL A 124 3.96 -14.03 22.19
C VAL A 124 3.31 -13.80 23.55
N PHE A 125 3.79 -12.82 24.32
CA PHE A 125 3.15 -12.42 25.56
C PHE A 125 1.70 -11.97 25.34
N CYS A 126 1.43 -11.08 24.37
CA CYS A 126 0.09 -10.56 24.10
C CYS A 126 -0.88 -11.65 23.65
N ILE A 127 -0.43 -12.62 22.85
CA ILE A 127 -1.26 -13.77 22.42
C ILE A 127 -1.64 -14.62 23.63
N ILE A 128 -0.65 -15.03 24.44
CA ILE A 128 -0.89 -15.85 25.63
C ILE A 128 -1.79 -15.12 26.61
N PHE A 129 -1.51 -13.84 26.88
CA PHE A 129 -2.32 -13.00 27.75
C PHE A 129 -3.75 -12.87 27.22
N GLY A 130 -3.94 -12.64 25.92
CA GLY A 130 -5.26 -12.52 25.29
C GLY A 130 -6.08 -13.82 25.38
N VAL A 131 -5.46 -14.97 25.12
CA VAL A 131 -6.11 -16.28 25.26
C VAL A 131 -6.51 -16.54 26.72
N LEU A 132 -5.61 -16.30 27.68
CA LEU A 132 -5.89 -16.48 29.10
C LEU A 132 -6.97 -15.51 29.58
N ALA A 133 -6.92 -14.24 29.18
CA ALA A 133 -7.94 -13.24 29.51
C ALA A 133 -9.33 -13.64 28.99
N GLY A 134 -9.41 -14.23 27.79
CA GLY A 134 -10.65 -14.76 27.22
C GLY A 134 -11.19 -15.98 27.96
N GLN A 135 -10.31 -16.82 28.53
CA GLN A 135 -10.69 -18.04 29.25
C GLN A 135 -11.13 -17.81 30.70
N ILE A 136 -10.82 -16.65 31.30
CA ILE A 136 -11.21 -16.29 32.69
C ILE A 136 -12.73 -16.01 32.83
N GLY A 137 -13.46 -15.94 31.71
CA GLY A 137 -14.92 -15.81 31.71
C GLY A 137 -15.38 -14.39 32.11
N PRO A 138 -16.45 -14.23 32.91
CA PRO A 138 -17.07 -12.92 33.17
C PRO A 138 -16.12 -11.89 33.81
N ARG A 139 -15.15 -12.35 34.60
CA ARG A 139 -14.12 -11.51 35.23
C ARG A 139 -13.06 -11.03 34.23
N GLY A 140 -12.76 -11.84 33.22
CA GLY A 140 -11.82 -11.51 32.15
C GLY A 140 -12.37 -10.50 31.16
N LYS A 141 -13.72 -10.44 31.02
CA LYS A 141 -14.41 -9.50 30.14
C LYS A 141 -13.99 -8.05 30.37
N LEU A 142 -13.81 -7.62 31.62
CA LEU A 142 -13.36 -6.26 31.94
C LEU A 142 -11.98 -5.94 31.32
N MET A 143 -11.05 -6.89 31.34
CA MET A 143 -9.72 -6.73 30.75
C MET A 143 -9.78 -6.76 29.22
N VAL A 144 -10.58 -7.66 28.64
CA VAL A 144 -10.79 -7.72 27.19
C VAL A 144 -11.41 -6.42 26.67
N ASP A 145 -12.47 -5.93 27.33
CA ASP A 145 -13.13 -4.68 26.97
C ASP A 145 -12.18 -3.49 27.09
N PHE A 146 -11.32 -3.45 28.12
CA PHE A 146 -10.27 -2.43 28.24
C PHE A 146 -9.33 -2.44 27.03
N PHE A 147 -8.81 -3.60 26.61
CA PHE A 147 -7.91 -3.69 25.46
C PHE A 147 -8.61 -3.41 24.13
N VAL A 148 -9.89 -3.76 23.98
CA VAL A 148 -10.69 -3.39 22.81
C VAL A 148 -10.86 -1.89 22.71
N VAL A 149 -11.22 -1.21 23.81
CA VAL A 149 -11.34 0.25 23.85
C VAL A 149 -9.99 0.92 23.62
N LEU A 150 -8.92 0.41 24.23
CA LEU A 150 -7.55 0.90 24.01
C LEU A 150 -7.14 0.76 22.54
N ASN A 151 -7.42 -0.38 21.90
CA ASN A 151 -7.17 -0.58 20.47
C ASN A 151 -8.00 0.36 19.60
N GLU A 152 -9.27 0.62 19.94
CA GLU A 152 -10.09 1.61 19.22
C GLU A 152 -9.49 3.02 19.34
N ILE A 153 -9.02 3.40 20.53
CA ILE A 153 -8.32 4.68 20.76
C ILE A 153 -7.01 4.72 19.96
N ILE A 154 -6.20 3.66 19.99
CA ILE A 154 -4.97 3.55 19.22
C ILE A 154 -5.28 3.63 17.72
N MET A 155 -6.33 2.98 17.23
CA MET A 155 -6.75 3.06 15.84
C MET A 155 -7.23 4.46 15.46
N LYS A 156 -7.88 5.21 16.37
CA LYS A 156 -8.22 6.62 16.15
C LYS A 156 -6.98 7.52 16.17
N LEU A 157 -6.03 7.27 17.08
CA LEU A 157 -4.75 7.99 17.14
C LEU A 157 -3.93 7.71 15.86
N VAL A 158 -3.83 6.45 15.46
CA VAL A 158 -3.27 6.02 14.19
C VAL A 158 -4.04 6.71 13.07
N SER A 159 -5.37 6.77 13.06
CA SER A 159 -6.13 7.49 12.02
C SER A 159 -5.83 8.99 11.97
N ILE A 160 -5.60 9.63 13.11
CA ILE A 160 -5.16 11.03 13.21
C ILE A 160 -3.72 11.19 12.68
N VAL A 161 -2.83 10.22 12.94
CA VAL A 161 -1.47 10.17 12.39
C VAL A 161 -1.47 9.74 10.90
N VAL A 162 -2.46 8.95 10.49
CA VAL A 162 -2.75 8.37 9.18
C VAL A 162 -3.77 9.24 8.45
N ILE A 163 -3.81 10.54 8.76
CA ILE A 163 -4.35 11.56 7.84
C ILE A 163 -3.70 11.43 6.44
N CYS A 164 -2.56 10.75 6.31
CA CYS A 164 -1.94 10.34 5.03
C CYS A 164 -2.60 9.16 4.29
N ALA A 165 -3.36 8.24 4.92
CA ALA A 165 -4.18 7.25 4.19
C ALA A 165 -5.68 7.64 4.11
N ALA A 166 -6.05 8.75 4.75
CA ALA A 166 -7.37 9.39 4.70
C ALA A 166 -7.40 10.59 3.72
N THR A 167 -6.62 10.55 2.65
CA THR A 167 -6.60 11.62 1.64
C THR A 167 -7.85 11.59 0.77
N LEU A 168 -8.46 10.41 0.55
CA LEU A 168 -9.64 10.24 -0.31
C LEU A 168 -10.77 11.25 -0.04
N PRO A 169 -11.29 11.45 1.20
CA PRO A 169 -12.31 12.46 1.48
C PRO A 169 -11.87 13.90 1.18
N ILE A 170 -10.62 14.23 1.45
CA ILE A 170 -10.07 15.57 1.19
C ILE A 170 -9.90 15.78 -0.31
N THR A 171 -9.39 14.78 -1.03
CA THR A 171 -9.25 14.77 -2.49
C THR A 171 -10.62 14.94 -3.14
N PHE A 172 -11.66 14.24 -2.68
CA PHE A 172 -13.03 14.45 -3.17
C PHE A 172 -13.47 15.90 -2.98
N ARG A 173 -13.32 16.46 -1.77
CA ARG A 173 -13.70 17.85 -1.50
C ARG A 173 -12.92 18.84 -2.36
N CYS A 174 -11.60 18.67 -2.51
CA CYS A 174 -10.80 19.55 -3.36
C CYS A 174 -11.22 19.46 -4.84
N LEU A 175 -11.48 18.26 -5.36
CA LEU A 175 -11.88 18.09 -6.76
C LEU A 175 -13.30 18.60 -7.03
N GLU A 176 -14.25 18.35 -6.13
CA GLU A 176 -15.66 18.74 -6.28
C GLU A 176 -15.90 20.21 -5.91
N GLU A 177 -15.36 20.68 -4.77
CA GLU A 177 -15.59 22.04 -4.26
C GLU A 177 -14.65 23.07 -4.91
N ASN A 178 -13.35 22.79 -5.04
CA ASN A 178 -12.39 23.78 -5.57
C ASN A 178 -12.30 23.70 -7.09
N ASN A 179 -12.14 22.49 -7.65
CA ASN A 179 -11.93 22.30 -9.08
C ASN A 179 -13.23 22.10 -9.89
N LYS A 180 -14.38 22.02 -9.21
CA LYS A 180 -15.73 21.90 -9.83
C LYS A 180 -15.85 20.71 -10.80
N ILE A 181 -15.21 19.60 -10.47
CA ILE A 181 -15.31 18.34 -11.21
C ILE A 181 -16.60 17.61 -10.80
N ASP A 182 -17.27 16.99 -11.77
CA ASP A 182 -18.52 16.28 -11.53
C ASP A 182 -18.35 15.11 -10.53
N PRO A 183 -19.17 15.05 -9.46
CA PRO A 183 -19.12 13.99 -8.45
C PRO A 183 -19.24 12.56 -9.02
N ARG A 184 -19.90 12.38 -10.16
CA ARG A 184 -20.03 11.08 -10.84
C ARG A 184 -18.67 10.57 -11.33
N VAL A 185 -17.81 11.48 -11.77
CA VAL A 185 -16.45 11.15 -12.23
C VAL A 185 -15.51 11.01 -11.04
N THR A 186 -15.49 11.98 -10.12
CA THR A 186 -14.56 11.96 -8.98
C THR A 186 -14.74 10.69 -8.15
N ARG A 187 -15.97 10.35 -7.74
CA ARG A 187 -16.28 9.20 -6.88
C ARG A 187 -15.91 7.86 -7.48
N PHE A 188 -15.92 7.75 -8.82
CA PHE A 188 -15.49 6.54 -9.50
C PHE A 188 -13.97 6.54 -9.71
N VAL A 189 -13.44 7.59 -10.37
CA VAL A 189 -12.04 7.65 -10.82
C VAL A 189 -11.10 7.63 -9.63
N VAL A 190 -11.28 8.52 -8.65
CA VAL A 190 -10.38 8.61 -7.50
C VAL A 190 -10.46 7.37 -6.61
N ALA A 191 -11.64 6.76 -6.46
CA ALA A 191 -11.79 5.54 -5.66
C ALA A 191 -11.08 4.33 -6.29
N VAL A 192 -11.08 4.22 -7.62
CA VAL A 192 -10.32 3.21 -8.36
C VAL A 192 -8.83 3.55 -8.40
N GLY A 193 -8.50 4.83 -8.59
CA GLY A 193 -7.12 5.33 -8.61
C GLY A 193 -6.37 5.06 -7.32
N ALA A 194 -7.01 5.26 -6.17
CA ALA A 194 -6.37 5.06 -4.87
C ALA A 194 -5.85 3.63 -4.62
N THR A 195 -6.32 2.65 -5.39
CA THR A 195 -5.83 1.26 -5.34
C THR A 195 -5.01 0.86 -6.56
N VAL A 196 -5.38 1.34 -7.76
CA VAL A 196 -4.75 0.89 -9.02
C VAL A 196 -3.62 1.82 -9.48
N ASN A 197 -3.75 3.13 -9.26
CA ASN A 197 -2.87 4.14 -9.80
C ASN A 197 -1.76 4.53 -8.81
N MET A 198 -0.75 3.67 -8.73
CA MET A 198 0.37 3.84 -7.81
C MET A 198 1.67 4.22 -8.53
N ASP A 199 1.66 5.33 -9.28
CA ASP A 199 2.79 5.81 -10.08
C ASP A 199 4.09 5.98 -9.27
N GLY A 200 4.00 6.57 -8.08
CA GLY A 200 5.13 6.76 -7.17
C GLY A 200 5.67 5.42 -6.63
N THR A 201 4.81 4.41 -6.45
CA THR A 201 5.22 3.07 -6.04
C THR A 201 5.93 2.36 -7.18
N ALA A 202 5.39 2.38 -8.40
CA ALA A 202 6.04 1.77 -9.56
C ALA A 202 7.41 2.39 -9.88
N LEU A 203 7.51 3.73 -9.80
CA LEU A 203 8.79 4.43 -9.94
C LEU A 203 9.78 4.00 -8.87
N TYR A 204 9.35 3.97 -7.61
CA TYR A 204 10.20 3.57 -6.49
C TYR A 204 10.71 2.13 -6.64
N GLU A 205 9.82 1.18 -6.95
CA GLU A 205 10.18 -0.23 -7.09
C GLU A 205 11.18 -0.46 -8.24
N ALA A 206 10.97 0.22 -9.37
CA ALA A 206 11.87 0.12 -10.50
C ALA A 206 13.27 0.68 -10.17
N VAL A 207 13.33 1.85 -9.51
CA VAL A 207 14.59 2.47 -9.08
C VAL A 207 15.30 1.61 -8.04
N ALA A 208 14.56 1.14 -7.03
CA ALA A 208 15.10 0.32 -5.95
C ALA A 208 15.64 -1.03 -6.46
N ALA A 209 14.95 -1.68 -7.40
CA ALA A 209 15.39 -2.94 -7.98
C ALA A 209 16.74 -2.79 -8.70
N ILE A 210 16.85 -1.77 -9.54
CA ILE A 210 18.08 -1.51 -10.30
C ILE A 210 19.20 -1.03 -9.37
N PHE A 211 18.88 -0.22 -8.37
CA PHE A 211 19.85 0.19 -7.36
C PHE A 211 20.45 -1.02 -6.62
N ILE A 212 19.62 -1.98 -6.21
CA ILE A 212 20.10 -3.22 -5.55
C ILE A 212 20.92 -4.07 -6.52
N ALA A 213 20.52 -4.17 -7.79
CA ALA A 213 21.32 -4.86 -8.81
C ALA A 213 22.70 -4.20 -8.97
N GLN A 214 22.75 -2.87 -9.11
CA GLN A 214 23.98 -2.09 -9.21
C GLN A 214 24.88 -2.25 -7.97
N LEU A 215 24.31 -2.20 -6.76
CA LEU A 215 25.03 -2.41 -5.50
C LEU A 215 25.69 -3.80 -5.42
N ASN A 216 25.09 -4.81 -6.05
CA ASN A 216 25.64 -6.16 -6.10
C ASN A 216 26.56 -6.39 -7.30
N GLY A 217 26.81 -5.38 -8.13
CA GLY A 217 27.59 -5.51 -9.37
C GLY A 217 26.90 -6.41 -10.42
N ILE A 218 25.58 -6.59 -10.32
CA ILE A 218 24.78 -7.35 -11.28
C ILE A 218 24.39 -6.40 -12.41
N SER A 219 24.94 -6.63 -13.60
CA SER A 219 24.56 -5.89 -14.80
C SER A 219 23.25 -6.41 -15.35
N LEU A 220 22.20 -5.59 -15.33
CA LEU A 220 20.91 -5.94 -15.92
C LEU A 220 20.95 -5.75 -17.43
N GLY A 221 20.60 -6.79 -18.18
CA GLY A 221 20.42 -6.75 -19.63
C GLY A 221 19.11 -6.07 -20.03
N PHE A 222 18.96 -5.78 -21.34
CA PHE A 222 17.76 -5.11 -21.88
C PHE A 222 16.45 -5.84 -21.53
N VAL A 223 16.46 -7.17 -21.60
CA VAL A 223 15.28 -8.00 -21.27
C VAL A 223 14.93 -7.89 -19.78
N GLU A 224 15.93 -7.91 -18.90
CA GLU A 224 15.72 -7.81 -17.45
C GLU A 224 15.19 -6.43 -17.06
N VAL A 225 15.62 -5.36 -17.74
CA VAL A 225 15.09 -4.01 -17.54
C VAL A 225 13.61 -3.92 -17.93
N ILE A 226 13.18 -4.58 -19.01
CA ILE A 226 11.76 -4.67 -19.37
C ILE A 226 11.00 -5.46 -18.31
N THR A 227 11.55 -6.58 -17.84
CA THR A 227 10.96 -7.38 -16.77
C THR A 227 10.78 -6.55 -15.51
N VAL A 228 11.80 -5.77 -15.08
CA VAL A 228 11.71 -4.83 -13.95
C VAL A 228 10.52 -3.89 -14.14
N SER A 229 10.42 -3.23 -15.29
CA SER A 229 9.33 -2.29 -15.58
C SER A 229 7.95 -2.93 -15.45
N LEU A 230 7.77 -4.13 -16.02
CA LEU A 230 6.50 -4.84 -15.96
C LEU A 230 6.18 -5.33 -14.55
N THR A 231 7.17 -5.92 -13.86
CA THR A 231 6.98 -6.42 -12.49
C THR A 231 6.70 -5.30 -11.50
N ALA A 232 7.37 -4.15 -11.61
CA ALA A 232 7.12 -2.97 -10.77
C ALA A 232 5.73 -2.38 -11.04
N THR A 233 5.30 -2.33 -12.30
CA THR A 233 3.95 -1.89 -12.65
C THR A 233 2.89 -2.81 -12.02
N LEU A 234 3.05 -4.13 -12.16
CA LEU A 234 2.12 -5.11 -11.58
C LEU A 234 2.14 -5.13 -10.05
N ALA A 235 3.31 -5.03 -9.44
CA ALA A 235 3.48 -4.99 -8.00
C ALA A 235 2.90 -3.72 -7.38
N SER A 236 3.00 -2.58 -8.07
CA SER A 236 2.39 -1.31 -7.63
C SER A 236 0.87 -1.37 -7.53
N VAL A 237 0.19 -2.09 -8.43
CA VAL A 237 -1.27 -2.32 -8.37
C VAL A 237 -1.64 -3.25 -7.21
N GLY A 238 -0.73 -4.17 -6.85
CA GLY A 238 -0.91 -5.11 -5.73
C GLY A 238 -0.55 -4.52 -4.36
N ALA A 239 0.07 -3.34 -4.31
CA ALA A 239 0.40 -2.67 -3.06
C ALA A 239 -0.87 -2.11 -2.43
N ALA A 240 -1.24 -2.64 -1.25
CA ALA A 240 -2.30 -2.02 -0.46
C ALA A 240 -1.88 -0.60 -0.05
N SER A 241 -2.83 0.34 0.05
CA SER A 241 -2.61 1.73 0.49
C SER A 241 -2.35 1.80 2.01
N ILE A 242 -1.37 1.03 2.47
CA ILE A 242 -0.92 0.90 3.85
C ILE A 242 0.52 1.45 3.90
N PRO A 243 0.88 2.25 4.94
CA PRO A 243 2.24 2.73 5.09
C PRO A 243 3.27 1.60 5.04
N SER A 244 4.38 1.82 4.32
CA SER A 244 5.46 0.84 4.12
C SER A 244 5.07 -0.48 3.41
N ALA A 245 3.86 -0.59 2.85
CA ALA A 245 3.48 -1.78 2.07
C ALA A 245 4.38 -2.02 0.85
N ALA A 246 4.93 -0.94 0.29
CA ALA A 246 5.82 -0.98 -0.86
C ALA A 246 7.11 -1.80 -0.61
N LEU A 247 7.55 -1.97 0.64
CA LEU A 247 8.72 -2.82 0.95
C LEU A 247 8.39 -4.31 0.82
N VAL A 248 7.14 -4.70 1.07
CA VAL A 248 6.68 -6.09 0.90
C VAL A 248 6.56 -6.43 -0.59
N THR A 249 6.00 -5.52 -1.38
CA THR A 249 5.93 -5.68 -2.85
C THR A 249 7.31 -5.59 -3.49
N MET A 250 8.23 -4.79 -2.93
CA MET A 250 9.64 -4.77 -3.34
C MET A 250 10.31 -6.14 -3.20
N LEU A 251 10.04 -6.88 -2.11
CA LEU A 251 10.56 -8.24 -1.93
C LEU A 251 10.10 -9.18 -3.06
N LEU A 252 8.84 -9.04 -3.47
CA LEU A 252 8.28 -9.81 -4.59
C LEU A 252 8.95 -9.45 -5.92
N VAL A 253 9.19 -8.16 -6.17
CA VAL A 253 9.91 -7.68 -7.37
C VAL A 253 11.33 -8.23 -7.42
N LEU A 254 12.10 -8.12 -6.32
CA LEU A 254 13.47 -8.65 -6.27
C LEU A 254 13.50 -10.17 -6.46
N THR A 255 12.57 -10.90 -5.85
CA THR A 255 12.47 -12.36 -5.98
C THR A 255 12.13 -12.77 -7.42
N ALA A 256 11.21 -12.06 -8.07
CA ALA A 256 10.84 -12.29 -9.47
C ALA A 256 12.03 -12.07 -10.43
N LEU A 257 12.96 -11.19 -10.07
CA LEU A 257 14.16 -10.88 -10.84
C LEU A 257 15.38 -11.73 -10.43
N GLY A 258 15.27 -12.57 -9.40
CA GLY A 258 16.39 -13.34 -8.86
C GLY A 258 17.47 -12.49 -8.18
N LEU A 259 17.12 -11.28 -7.73
CA LEU A 259 18.04 -10.35 -7.06
C LEU A 259 18.15 -10.62 -5.55
N PRO A 260 19.29 -10.31 -4.91
CA PRO A 260 19.48 -10.51 -3.47
C PRO A 260 18.51 -9.66 -2.63
N THR A 261 17.73 -10.32 -1.77
CA THR A 261 16.71 -9.66 -0.92
C THR A 261 17.26 -9.13 0.40
N ASN A 262 18.46 -9.59 0.81
CA ASN A 262 19.11 -9.17 2.07
C ASN A 262 19.38 -7.66 2.13
N ASP A 263 19.51 -7.02 0.96
CA ASP A 263 19.85 -5.61 0.82
C ASP A 263 18.60 -4.67 0.93
N ILE A 264 17.39 -5.22 1.09
CA ILE A 264 16.15 -4.44 1.35
C ILE A 264 16.27 -3.60 2.65
N SER A 265 17.05 -4.08 3.61
CA SER A 265 17.29 -3.37 4.88
C SER A 265 17.84 -1.94 4.69
N LEU A 266 18.60 -1.70 3.61
CA LEU A 266 19.10 -0.38 3.25
C LEU A 266 17.96 0.58 2.84
N LEU A 267 16.95 0.05 2.16
CA LEU A 267 15.78 0.82 1.73
C LEU A 267 14.87 1.16 2.92
N PHE A 268 14.76 0.26 3.90
CA PHE A 268 13.97 0.48 5.11
C PHE A 268 14.39 1.76 5.87
N ALA A 269 15.70 2.04 5.93
CA ALA A 269 16.24 3.20 6.62
C ALA A 269 15.75 4.55 6.05
N ILE A 270 15.41 4.60 4.76
CA ILE A 270 14.97 5.81 4.06
C ILE A 270 13.48 5.78 3.68
N ASP A 271 12.82 4.62 3.79
CA ASP A 271 11.43 4.42 3.38
C ASP A 271 10.48 5.34 4.13
N TRP A 272 10.72 5.64 5.41
CA TRP A 272 9.86 6.54 6.19
C TRP A 272 9.66 7.93 5.55
N MET A 273 10.68 8.42 4.82
CA MET A 273 10.65 9.69 4.11
C MET A 273 10.10 9.51 2.70
N LEU A 274 10.60 8.50 1.96
CA LEU A 274 10.20 8.25 0.59
C LEU A 274 8.72 7.87 0.48
N ASP A 275 8.18 7.15 1.46
CA ASP A 275 6.78 6.75 1.51
C ASP A 275 5.82 7.95 1.49
N ARG A 276 6.18 9.05 2.16
CA ARG A 276 5.40 10.29 2.18
C ARG A 276 5.38 10.98 0.81
N ILE A 277 6.52 10.98 0.12
CA ILE A 277 6.65 11.55 -1.22
C ILE A 277 5.87 10.68 -2.22
N ARG A 278 6.02 9.36 -2.16
CA ARG A 278 5.27 8.41 -3.00
C ARG A 278 3.77 8.61 -2.87
N THR A 279 3.27 8.64 -1.63
CA THR A 279 1.83 8.82 -1.36
C THR A 279 1.32 10.14 -1.93
N SER A 280 2.11 11.22 -1.83
CA SER A 280 1.76 12.53 -2.39
C SER A 280 1.65 12.50 -3.92
N ILE A 281 2.58 11.81 -4.59
CA ILE A 281 2.59 11.65 -6.05
C ILE A 281 1.37 10.83 -6.50
N ASN A 282 1.05 9.73 -5.82
CA ASN A 282 -0.10 8.88 -6.16
C ASN A 282 -1.42 9.67 -6.07
N VAL A 283 -1.63 10.41 -4.96
CA VAL A 283 -2.82 11.25 -4.77
C VAL A 283 -2.91 12.36 -5.82
N LEU A 284 -1.78 12.95 -6.19
CA LEU A 284 -1.72 13.97 -7.24
C LEU A 284 -2.09 13.38 -8.62
N GLY A 285 -1.57 12.19 -8.93
CA GLY A 285 -1.88 11.44 -10.16
C GLY A 285 -3.38 11.16 -10.30
N ASP A 286 -4.05 10.79 -9.22
CA ASP A 286 -5.50 10.58 -9.17
C ASP A 286 -6.29 11.87 -9.40
N GLY A 287 -5.81 12.98 -8.83
CA GLY A 287 -6.41 14.29 -9.04
C GLY A 287 -6.34 14.75 -10.50
N TYR A 288 -5.18 14.59 -11.15
CA TYR A 288 -5.03 14.87 -12.57
C TYR A 288 -5.87 13.91 -13.43
N GLY A 289 -5.88 12.62 -13.10
CA GLY A 289 -6.69 11.61 -13.78
C GLY A 289 -8.17 11.96 -13.75
N ALA A 290 -8.71 12.34 -12.59
CA ALA A 290 -10.09 12.79 -12.46
C ALA A 290 -10.41 14.00 -13.35
N GLY A 291 -9.51 14.99 -13.41
CA GLY A 291 -9.67 16.16 -14.27
C GLY A 291 -9.65 15.82 -15.77
N ILE A 292 -8.72 14.97 -16.19
CA ILE A 292 -8.58 14.53 -17.59
C ILE A 292 -9.80 13.70 -18.02
N VAL A 293 -10.18 12.71 -17.21
CA VAL A 293 -11.34 11.84 -17.51
C VAL A 293 -12.63 12.66 -17.55
N TYR A 294 -12.79 13.64 -16.64
CA TYR A 294 -13.92 14.55 -16.67
C TYR A 294 -13.96 15.37 -17.96
N HIS A 295 -12.84 15.97 -18.37
CA HIS A 295 -12.77 16.74 -19.61
C HIS A 295 -13.14 15.88 -20.84
N LEU A 296 -12.60 14.66 -20.93
CA LEU A 296 -12.87 13.74 -22.03
C LEU A 296 -14.30 13.18 -22.04
N SER A 297 -14.98 13.16 -20.89
CA SER A 297 -16.32 12.58 -20.74
C SER A 297 -17.43 13.62 -20.64
N LYS A 298 -17.11 14.92 -20.79
CA LYS A 298 -18.06 16.02 -20.60
C LYS A 298 -19.30 15.90 -21.49
N ALA A 299 -19.11 15.63 -22.79
CA ALA A 299 -20.21 15.47 -23.74
C ALA A 299 -21.11 14.25 -23.43
N GLU A 300 -20.57 13.22 -22.77
CA GLU A 300 -21.36 12.05 -22.35
C GLU A 300 -22.14 12.35 -21.06
N LEU A 301 -21.54 13.08 -20.12
CA LEU A 301 -22.20 13.53 -18.89
C LEU A 301 -23.37 14.47 -19.19
N ASP A 302 -23.20 15.41 -20.13
CA ASP A 302 -24.25 16.33 -20.55
C ASP A 302 -25.45 15.59 -21.16
N LYS A 303 -25.19 14.58 -22.01
CA LYS A 303 -26.24 13.71 -22.56
C LYS A 303 -26.97 12.92 -21.48
N MET A 304 -26.25 12.38 -20.50
CA MET A 304 -26.87 11.67 -19.37
C MET A 304 -27.79 12.57 -18.54
N ASP A 305 -27.44 13.85 -18.40
CA ASP A 305 -28.29 14.82 -17.69
C ASP A 305 -29.52 15.22 -18.50
N GLU A 306 -29.39 15.29 -19.83
CA GLU A 306 -30.52 15.52 -20.74
C GLU A 306 -31.49 14.33 -20.76
N GLU A 307 -30.99 13.10 -20.87
CA GLU A 307 -31.79 11.88 -20.78
C GLU A 307 -32.53 11.77 -19.44
N ARG A 308 -31.85 12.03 -18.31
CA ARG A 308 -32.52 12.05 -16.99
C ARG A 308 -33.59 13.11 -16.87
N ARG A 309 -33.40 14.28 -17.48
CA ARG A 309 -34.42 15.33 -17.51
C ARG A 309 -35.65 14.87 -18.28
N LEU A 310 -35.45 14.23 -19.42
CA LEU A 310 -36.54 13.67 -20.24
C LEU A 310 -37.28 12.56 -19.49
N GLU A 311 -36.57 11.62 -18.87
CA GLU A 311 -37.17 10.57 -18.02
C GLU A 311 -37.95 11.16 -16.83
N GLY A 312 -37.42 12.19 -16.16
CA GLY A 312 -38.10 12.88 -15.06
C GLY A 312 -39.36 13.64 -15.50
N LEU A 313 -39.38 14.15 -16.74
CA LEU A 313 -40.55 14.78 -17.36
C LEU A 313 -41.62 13.76 -17.75
N GLU A 314 -41.25 12.54 -18.14
CA GLU A 314 -42.20 11.46 -18.42
C GLU A 314 -42.88 10.93 -17.15
N ILE A 315 -42.15 10.86 -16.03
CA ILE A 315 -42.68 10.43 -14.72
C ILE A 315 -43.51 11.54 -14.06
N GLY A 316 -43.23 12.81 -14.39
CA GLY A 316 -43.91 14.00 -13.87
C GLY A 316 -45.21 14.38 -14.59
N LYS A 317 -45.67 13.62 -15.60
CA LYS A 317 -46.99 13.86 -16.20
C LYS A 317 -48.09 13.51 -15.18
N PRO A 318 -49.01 14.42 -14.85
CA PRO A 318 -50.19 14.08 -14.06
C PRO A 318 -50.95 12.96 -14.76
N LEU A 319 -51.56 12.07 -13.97
CA LEU A 319 -52.36 10.93 -14.44
C LEU A 319 -53.45 11.33 -15.47
N GLU A 320 -53.81 12.62 -15.55
CA GLU A 320 -54.75 13.19 -16.51
C GLU A 320 -54.28 13.10 -17.97
N THR A 321 -52.97 13.19 -18.28
CA THR A 321 -52.51 13.14 -19.68
C THR A 321 -52.48 11.71 -20.24
N VAL A 322 -52.40 10.69 -19.37
CA VAL A 322 -52.53 9.28 -19.75
C VAL A 322 -54.00 8.92 -19.95
N ILE A 323 -54.90 9.50 -19.14
CA ILE A 323 -56.35 9.31 -19.29
C ILE A 323 -56.87 10.00 -20.56
N GLU A 324 -56.39 11.20 -20.90
CA GLU A 324 -56.74 11.87 -22.17
C GLU A 324 -56.19 11.14 -23.42
N GLY A 325 -55.03 10.47 -23.29
CA GLY A 325 -54.49 9.60 -24.32
C GLY A 325 -55.33 8.33 -24.55
N CYS A 326 -55.72 7.64 -23.46
CA CYS A 326 -56.60 6.47 -23.53
C CYS A 326 -58.03 6.84 -24.00
N GLN A 327 -58.57 7.99 -23.60
CA GLN A 327 -59.89 8.44 -24.06
C GLN A 327 -59.90 8.85 -25.54
N ARG A 328 -58.80 9.39 -26.08
CA ARG A 328 -58.70 9.64 -27.52
C ARG A 328 -58.61 8.35 -28.34
N GLU A 329 -57.94 7.31 -27.86
CA GLU A 329 -57.90 6.01 -28.56
C GLU A 329 -59.28 5.30 -28.56
N GLU A 330 -60.06 5.39 -27.48
CA GLU A 330 -61.44 4.85 -27.41
C GLU A 330 -62.43 5.64 -28.28
N THR A 331 -62.27 6.97 -28.40
CA THR A 331 -63.17 7.78 -29.23
C THR A 331 -62.93 7.56 -30.73
N VAL A 332 -61.67 7.36 -31.15
CA VAL A 332 -61.32 7.08 -32.55
C VAL A 332 -61.75 5.66 -32.98
N THR A 333 -61.73 4.68 -32.07
CA THR A 333 -62.24 3.32 -32.37
C THR A 333 -63.77 3.25 -32.46
N HIS A 334 -64.50 4.13 -31.76
CA HIS A 334 -65.96 4.20 -31.83
C HIS A 334 -66.51 4.96 -33.06
N GLU A 335 -65.78 5.95 -33.60
CA GLU A 335 -66.18 6.62 -34.85
C GLU A 335 -65.96 5.72 -36.08
N GLN A 336 -64.89 4.90 -36.11
CA GLN A 336 -64.64 3.99 -37.24
C GLN A 336 -65.58 2.77 -37.30
N THR A 337 -66.28 2.43 -36.20
CA THR A 337 -67.25 1.32 -36.19
C THR A 337 -68.68 1.74 -36.54
N SER A 338 -68.98 3.04 -36.65
CA SER A 338 -70.34 3.53 -36.96
C SER A 338 -70.56 3.87 -38.44
N GLU A 339 -69.51 3.99 -39.27
CA GLU A 339 -69.65 4.28 -40.71
C GLU A 339 -69.79 3.04 -41.62
N THR A 340 -69.98 1.83 -41.08
CA THR A 340 -70.20 0.62 -41.90
C THR A 340 -71.44 -0.14 -41.47
N LYS A 341 -72.63 0.44 -41.71
CA LYS A 341 -73.89 -0.30 -41.89
C LYS A 341 -74.99 0.65 -42.40
N ILE A 342 -75.12 0.72 -43.73
CA ILE A 342 -76.31 0.55 -44.59
C ILE A 342 -75.88 0.96 -46.00
#